data_AF-A0A7Y0DR80-F1
#
_entry.id   AF-A0A7Y0DR80-F1
#
_cell.length_a   1.000
_cell.length_b   1.000
_cell.length_c   1.000
_cell.angle_alpha   90.00
_cell.angle_beta   90.00
_cell.angle_gamma   90.00
#
_symmetry.space_group_name_H-M   'P 1'
#
loop_
_entity.id
_entity.type
_entity.pdbx_description
1 polymer ?
#
loop_
_entity_poly.entity_id
_entity_poly.type
_entity_poly.pdbx_seq_one_letter_code
_entity_poly.pdbx_strand_id
1 'polypeptide(L)' 'MKNQLINFLYQFFTDRGCAVDIDNILELSFKDDIALDSFEILTLVMQIELTFGIKIEPQELLDPKTNYVSGFVDMVMAKQ' A
#
# COMPACT_ATOMS: atom_id res chain seq x y z
N MET A 1 2.78 -6.62 -12.93
CA MET A 1 3.04 -6.39 -11.49
C MET A 1 2.30 -5.17 -10.96
N LYS A 2 2.51 -3.95 -11.49
CA LYS A 2 1.82 -2.72 -11.02
C LYS A 2 0.30 -2.89 -10.87
N ASN A 3 -0.40 -3.36 -11.90
CA ASN A 3 -1.86 -3.58 -11.81
C ASN A 3 -2.25 -4.65 -10.79
N GLN A 4 -1.42 -5.67 -10.57
CA GLN A 4 -1.69 -6.71 -9.55
C GLN A 4 -1.52 -6.14 -8.14
N LEU A 5 -0.52 -5.28 -7.93
CA LEU A 5 -0.32 -4.57 -6.67
C LEU A 5 -1.47 -3.59 -6.40
N ILE A 6 -1.90 -2.83 -7.41
CA ILE A 6 -3.04 -1.91 -7.28
C ILE A 6 -4.32 -2.68 -6.92
N ASN A 7 -4.59 -3.80 -7.61
CA ASN A 7 -5.75 -4.64 -7.29
C ASN A 7 -5.65 -5.26 -5.89
N PHE A 8 -4.44 -5.67 -5.47
CA PHE A 8 -4.21 -6.15 -4.12
C PHE A 8 -4.51 -5.08 -3.07
N LEU A 9 -4.03 -3.84 -3.28
CA LEU A 9 -4.29 -2.71 -2.38
C LEU A 9 -5.78 -2.37 -2.32
N TYR A 10 -6.45 -2.34 -3.48
CA TYR A 10 -7.89 -2.15 -3.57
C TYR A 10 -8.63 -3.19 -2.71
N GLN A 11 -8.34 -4.48 -2.90
CA GLN A 11 -8.95 -5.55 -2.11
C GLN A 11 -8.65 -5.41 -0.62
N PHE A 12 -7.40 -5.12 -0.27
CA PHE A 12 -6.95 -4.94 1.11
C PHE A 12 -7.73 -3.85 1.85
N PHE A 13 -8.01 -2.73 1.16
CA PHE A 13 -8.81 -1.63 1.71
C PHE A 13 -10.30 -2.00 1.80
N THR A 14 -10.87 -2.61 0.76
CA THR A 14 -12.29 -2.99 0.76
C THR A 14 -12.60 -4.06 1.81
N ASP A 15 -11.68 -5.00 2.06
CA ASP A 15 -11.83 -6.04 3.10
C ASP A 15 -11.88 -5.47 4.51
N ARG A 16 -11.37 -4.24 4.69
CA ARG A 16 -11.42 -3.47 5.95
C ARG A 16 -12.59 -2.49 6.02
N GLY A 17 -13.44 -2.49 5.00
CA GLY A 17 -14.60 -1.61 4.92
C GLY A 17 -14.28 -0.18 4.47
N CYS A 18 -13.08 0.07 3.93
CA CYS A 18 -12.74 1.37 3.36
C CYS A 18 -13.50 1.57 2.04
N ALA A 19 -14.22 2.70 1.93
CA ALA A 19 -14.90 3.08 0.70
C ALA A 19 -13.89 3.72 -0.28
N VAL A 20 -13.25 2.90 -1.10
CA VAL A 20 -12.27 3.32 -2.10
C VAL A 20 -12.79 3.09 -3.51
N ASP A 21 -12.48 4.01 -4.42
CA ASP A 21 -12.66 3.83 -5.85
C ASP A 21 -11.31 3.46 -6.46
N ILE A 22 -11.32 2.55 -7.44
CA ILE A 22 -10.11 2.06 -8.06
C ILE A 22 -9.46 3.13 -8.95
N ASP A 23 -10.27 4.07 -9.48
CA ASP A 23 -9.81 5.09 -10.42
C ASP A 23 -8.95 6.18 -9.74
N ASN A 24 -9.09 6.38 -8.44
CA ASN A 24 -8.39 7.40 -7.64
C ASN A 24 -7.53 6.82 -6.51
N ILE A 25 -7.42 5.49 -6.41
CA ILE A 25 -6.68 4.80 -5.34
C ILE A 25 -5.23 5.29 -5.16
N LEU A 26 -4.55 5.69 -6.24
CA LEU A 26 -3.16 6.14 -6.21
C LEU A 26 -2.96 7.50 -5.52
N GLU A 27 -4.01 8.31 -5.43
CA GLU A 27 -3.98 9.65 -4.84
C GLU A 27 -4.21 9.61 -3.32
N LEU A 28 -4.62 8.47 -2.79
CA LEU A 28 -5.04 8.32 -1.39
C LEU A 28 -3.84 8.30 -0.43
N SER A 29 -3.97 9.03 0.67
CA SER A 29 -3.14 8.93 1.87
C SER A 29 -3.57 7.74 2.70
N PHE A 30 -2.63 6.87 3.08
CA PHE A 30 -2.92 5.74 3.96
C PHE A 30 -3.48 6.20 5.31
N LYS A 31 -3.03 7.36 5.80
CA LYS A 31 -3.43 7.87 7.11
C LYS A 31 -4.68 8.74 7.05
N ASP A 32 -4.77 9.63 6.07
CA ASP A 32 -5.81 10.67 6.09
C ASP A 32 -7.06 10.23 5.33
N ASP A 33 -6.91 9.47 4.24
CA ASP A 33 -8.04 9.02 3.40
C ASP A 33 -8.49 7.61 3.75
N ILE A 34 -7.54 6.68 3.91
CA ILE A 34 -7.83 5.27 4.25
C ILE A 34 -7.97 5.06 5.75
N ALA A 35 -7.32 5.92 6.55
CA ALA A 35 -7.25 5.83 8.02
C ALA A 35 -6.64 4.53 8.55
N LEU A 36 -5.63 3.97 7.85
CA LEU A 36 -4.89 2.81 8.33
C LEU A 36 -4.07 3.15 9.57
N ASP A 37 -4.19 2.30 10.59
CA ASP A 37 -3.32 2.37 11.76
C ASP A 37 -1.97 1.67 11.53
N SER A 38 -1.08 1.76 12.52
CA SER A 38 0.26 1.16 12.44
C SER A 38 0.25 -0.37 12.34
N PHE A 39 -0.77 -1.06 12.88
CA PHE A 39 -0.91 -2.51 12.77
C PHE A 39 -1.42 -2.92 11.39
N GLU A 40 -2.30 -2.13 10.81
CA GLU A 40 -2.79 -2.36 9.46
C GLU A 40 -1.70 -2.11 8.42
N ILE A 41 -0.87 -1.07 8.59
CA ILE A 41 0.32 -0.85 7.75
C ILE A 41 1.30 -2.00 7.88
N LEU A 42 1.56 -2.50 9.10
CA LEU A 42 2.41 -3.67 9.30
C LEU A 42 1.85 -4.90 8.59
N THR A 43 0.53 -5.12 8.70
CA THR A 43 -0.15 -6.24 8.04
C THR A 43 -0.07 -6.13 6.52
N LEU A 44 -0.25 -4.91 5.98
CA LEU A 44 -0.13 -4.62 4.56
C LEU A 44 1.26 -5.02 4.04
N VAL A 45 2.30 -4.55 4.73
CA VAL A 45 3.69 -4.82 4.38
C VAL A 45 3.96 -6.32 4.39
N MET A 46 3.61 -7.02 5.47
CA MET A 46 3.82 -8.47 5.57
C MET A 46 3.13 -9.25 4.44
N GLN A 47 1.91 -8.87 4.08
CA GLN A 47 1.19 -9.53 2.99
C GLN A 47 1.82 -9.25 1.62
N ILE A 48 2.34 -8.04 1.39
CA ILE A 48 3.06 -7.71 0.16
C ILE A 48 4.35 -8.50 0.05
N GLU A 49 5.13 -8.58 1.12
CA GLU A 49 6.37 -9.37 1.14
C GLU A 49 6.09 -10.84 0.80
N LEU A 50 5.04 -11.43 1.41
CA LEU A 50 4.61 -12.81 1.15
C LEU A 50 4.08 -13.01 -0.28
N THR A 51 3.29 -12.07 -0.80
CA THR A 51 2.60 -12.21 -2.09
C THR A 51 3.54 -11.95 -3.28
N PHE A 52 4.43 -10.97 -3.16
CA PHE A 52 5.27 -10.50 -4.26
C PHE A 52 6.75 -10.92 -4.12
N GLY A 53 7.14 -11.55 -3.00
CA GLY A 53 8.49 -12.05 -2.78
C GLY A 53 9.54 -10.93 -2.65
N ILE A 54 9.12 -9.74 -2.21
CA ILE A 54 10.00 -8.60 -1.97
C ILE A 54 10.22 -8.39 -0.48
N LYS A 55 11.23 -7.59 -0.12
CA LYS A 55 11.46 -7.14 1.25
C LYS A 55 11.31 -5.62 1.33
N ILE A 56 10.49 -5.15 2.27
CA ILE A 56 10.29 -3.72 2.55
C ILE A 56 10.95 -3.41 3.89
N GLU A 57 11.99 -2.58 3.85
CA GLU A 57 12.67 -2.14 5.05
C GLU A 57 11.87 -1.03 5.75
N PRO A 58 11.82 -0.99 7.10
CA PRO A 58 11.04 0.02 7.83
C PRO A 58 11.39 1.46 7.44
N GLN A 59 12.66 1.73 7.10
CA GLN A 59 13.13 3.05 6.67
C GLN A 59 12.47 3.54 5.37
N GLU A 60 11.99 2.64 4.52
CA GLU A 60 11.30 2.99 3.27
C GLU A 60 9.86 3.45 3.52
N LEU A 61 9.29 3.05 4.67
CA LEU A 61 7.98 3.52 5.15
C LEU A 61 8.08 4.88 5.87
N LEU A 62 9.30 5.36 6.16
CA LEU A 62 9.54 6.68 6.75
C LEU A 62 9.64 7.79 5.68
N ASP A 63 9.73 7.43 4.40
CA ASP A 63 9.70 8.41 3.31
C ASP A 63 8.29 9.05 3.23
N PRO A 64 8.15 10.37 3.32
CA PRO A 64 6.85 11.03 3.21
C PRO A 64 6.05 10.67 1.95
N LYS A 65 6.72 10.24 0.87
CA LYS A 65 6.08 9.77 -0.36
C LYS A 65 5.32 8.46 -0.15
N THR A 66 5.81 7.57 0.70
CA THR A 66 5.16 6.26 0.96
C THR A 66 3.96 6.37 1.91
N ASN A 67 3.68 7.58 2.44
CA ASN A 67 2.39 7.89 3.07
C ASN A 67 1.22 7.87 2.08
N TYR A 68 1.51 8.01 0.78
CA TYR A 68 0.51 7.94 -0.29
C TYR A 68 0.63 6.62 -1.04
N VAL A 69 -0.50 6.11 -1.52
CA VAL A 69 -0.56 4.85 -2.27
C VAL A 69 0.35 4.88 -3.50
N SER A 70 0.37 5.98 -4.26
CA SER A 70 1.26 6.14 -5.42
C SER A 70 2.73 5.97 -5.09
N GLY A 71 3.23 6.68 -4.07
CA GLY A 71 4.64 6.59 -3.68
C GLY A 71 5.01 5.22 -3.12
N PHE A 72 4.09 4.58 -2.39
CA PHE A 72 4.28 3.21 -1.92
C PHE A 72 4.32 2.20 -3.08
N VAL A 73 3.41 2.33 -4.05
CA VAL A 73 3.42 1.52 -5.28
C VAL A 73 4.74 1.68 -6.03
N ASP A 74 5.22 2.92 -6.21
CA ASP A 74 6.47 3.17 -6.91
C ASP A 74 7.68 2.59 -6.15
N MET A 75 7.69 2.66 -4.82
CA MET A 75 8.72 2.01 -3.99
C MET A 75 8.73 0.48 -4.15
N VAL A 76 7.55 -0.16 -4.11
CA VAL A 76 7.42 -1.61 -4.32
C VAL A 76 7.86 -2.01 -5.73
N MET A 77 7.50 -1.22 -6.74
CA MET A 77 7.88 -1.45 -8.13
C MET A 77 9.39 -1.30 -8.37
N ALA A 78 10.09 -0.48 -7.59
CA ALA A 78 11.54 -0.29 -7.69
C ALA A 78 12.36 -1.47 -7.12
N LYS A 79 11.71 -2.40 -6.39
CA LYS A 79 12.35 -3.58 -5.79
C LYS A 79 12.32 -4.83 -6.67
N GLN A 80 11.77 -4.72 -7.88
CA GLN A 80 11.76 -5.78 -8.88
C GLN A 80 12.81 -5.58 -9.96
#